data_AF-A0A849BIU5-F1
#
_entry.id   AF-A0A849BIU5-F1
#
_cell.length_a   1.000
_cell.length_b   1.000
_cell.length_c   1.000
_cell.angle_alpha   90.00
_cell.angle_beta   90.00
_cell.angle_gamma   90.00
#
_symmetry.space_group_name_H-M   'P 1'
#
loop_
_entity.id
_entity.type
_entity.pdbx_description
1 polymer ?
#
loop_
_entity_poly.entity_id
_entity_poly.type
_entity_poly.pdbx_seq_one_letter_code
_entity_poly.pdbx_strand_id
1 'polypeptide(L)'
;MLAIRLPRSINAEPAQELKDERKPKPEEVVMWRCPVCLEMHDWEEDAADCCAEDEGNDDLASIARACCPSCSTQYETYESAVDCCMWLTHSPAERWELARQLRAYGYLLESALANAVVEQDGVLL
;
A
#
# COMPACT_ATOMS: atom_id res chain seq x y z
N MET A 1 58.39 64.18 22.93
CA MET A 1 57.73 62.88 23.21
C MET A 1 56.31 63.18 23.65
N LEU A 2 55.31 62.91 22.82
CA LEU A 2 53.89 63.20 23.09
C LEU A 2 53.21 61.95 23.65
N ALA A 3 52.72 62.01 24.89
CA ALA A 3 52.00 60.92 25.54
C ALA A 3 50.49 61.09 25.34
N ILE A 4 49.88 60.20 24.55
CA ILE A 4 48.44 60.16 24.32
C ILE A 4 47.81 59.34 25.46
N ARG A 5 46.94 59.95 26.26
CA ARG A 5 46.13 59.27 27.28
C ARG A 5 44.76 58.92 26.69
N LEU A 6 44.45 57.62 26.62
CA LEU A 6 43.12 57.12 26.25
C LEU A 6 42.17 57.10 27.47
N PRO A 7 40.89 57.48 27.31
CA PRO A 7 39.91 57.43 28.39
C PRO A 7 39.46 55.99 28.67
N ARG A 8 39.29 55.67 29.96
CA ARG A 8 38.73 54.40 30.43
C ARG A 8 37.22 54.40 30.25
N SER A 9 36.68 53.42 29.54
CA SER A 9 35.24 53.19 29.41
C SER A 9 34.68 52.67 30.74
N ILE A 10 33.88 53.49 31.40
CA ILE A 10 33.08 53.11 32.56
C ILE A 10 31.71 52.68 32.00
N ASN A 11 31.40 51.39 32.15
CA ASN A 11 30.06 50.80 32.34
C ASN A 11 30.11 49.34 31.88
N ALA A 12 30.49 48.46 32.81
CA ALA A 12 30.21 47.04 32.71
C ALA A 12 28.95 46.79 33.53
N GLU A 13 27.80 46.75 32.86
CA GLU A 13 26.57 46.25 33.47
C GLU A 13 26.68 44.72 33.67
N PRO A 14 26.13 44.17 34.76
CA PRO A 14 26.22 42.75 35.06
C PRO A 14 25.38 41.94 34.06
N ALA A 15 26.03 40.97 33.41
CA ALA A 15 25.40 40.03 32.51
C ALA A 15 24.29 39.26 33.24
N GLN A 16 23.04 39.43 32.79
CA GLN A 16 21.93 38.63 33.26
C GLN A 16 22.00 37.23 32.65
N GLU A 17 22.10 36.22 33.49
CA GLU A 17 22.11 34.80 33.10
C GLU A 17 20.75 34.39 32.55
N LEU A 18 20.66 34.23 31.23
CA LEU A 18 19.51 33.67 30.53
C LEU A 18 19.34 32.19 30.91
N LYS A 19 18.32 31.90 31.71
CA LYS A 19 17.86 30.53 31.96
C LYS A 19 17.22 29.98 30.69
N ASP A 20 17.92 29.07 30.03
CA ASP A 20 17.47 28.39 28.82
C ASP A 20 16.51 27.25 29.22
N GLU A 21 15.21 27.58 29.34
CA GLU A 21 14.13 26.61 29.56
C GLU A 21 13.84 25.83 28.27
N ARG A 22 14.76 24.95 27.86
CA ARG A 22 14.53 24.06 26.72
C ARG A 22 13.48 23.03 27.09
N LYS A 23 12.27 23.21 26.54
CA LYS A 23 11.22 22.20 26.57
C LYS A 23 11.77 20.90 25.95
N PRO A 24 11.61 19.73 26.60
CA PRO A 24 12.04 18.46 26.03
C PRO A 24 11.35 18.26 24.68
N LYS A 25 12.15 17.91 23.66
CA LYS A 25 11.65 17.62 22.32
C LYS A 25 10.78 16.35 22.42
N PRO A 26 9.59 16.30 21.81
CA PRO A 26 8.76 15.10 21.83
C PRO A 26 9.55 13.94 21.21
N GLU A 27 9.66 12.83 21.95
CA GLU A 27 10.17 11.57 21.42
C GLU A 27 9.12 11.01 20.47
N GLU A 28 9.49 10.80 19.21
CA GLU A 28 8.62 10.15 18.23
C GLU A 28 8.54 8.67 18.57
N VAL A 29 7.36 8.20 18.98
CA VAL A 29 7.09 6.78 19.20
C VAL A 29 6.92 6.13 17.84
N VAL A 30 7.91 5.35 17.42
CA VAL A 30 7.84 4.55 16.19
C VAL A 30 7.15 3.24 16.52
N MET A 31 5.96 3.01 15.96
CA MET A 31 5.25 1.73 16.02
C MET A 31 5.31 1.03 14.66
N TRP A 32 5.51 -0.27 14.68
CA TRP A 32 5.59 -1.14 13.51
C TRP A 32 4.28 -1.89 13.32
N ARG A 33 3.87 -2.07 12.06
CA ARG A 33 2.58 -2.70 11.75
C ARG A 33 2.79 -4.02 11.02
N CYS A 34 2.18 -5.09 11.52
CA CYS A 34 2.16 -6.36 10.81
C CYS A 34 1.41 -6.19 9.47
N PRO A 35 1.96 -6.62 8.33
CA PRO A 35 1.29 -6.47 7.03
C PRO A 35 0.07 -7.39 6.86
N VAL A 36 -0.05 -8.44 7.67
CA VAL A 36 -1.09 -9.47 7.55
C VAL A 36 -2.31 -9.12 8.42
N CYS A 37 -2.14 -9.07 9.74
CA CYS A 37 -3.22 -8.82 10.69
C CYS A 37 -3.42 -7.34 11.01
N LEU A 38 -2.50 -6.48 10.57
CA LEU A 38 -2.52 -5.03 10.79
C LEU A 38 -2.36 -4.59 12.25
N GLU A 39 -1.96 -5.51 13.13
CA GLU A 39 -1.65 -5.25 14.53
C GLU A 39 -0.39 -4.40 14.67
N MET A 40 -0.35 -3.58 15.72
CA MET A 40 0.71 -2.61 15.96
C MET A 40 1.63 -3.15 17.05
N HIS A 41 2.93 -3.12 16.79
CA HIS A 41 3.96 -3.64 17.66
C HIS A 41 4.99 -2.55 17.95
N ASP A 42 5.59 -2.62 19.14
CA ASP A 42 6.63 -1.69 19.57
C ASP A 42 7.98 -1.98 18.89
N TRP A 43 8.18 -3.20 18.40
CA TRP A 43 9.42 -3.68 17.80
C TRP A 43 9.19 -4.22 16.38
N GLU A 44 10.19 -4.00 15.51
CA GLU A 44 10.17 -4.47 14.13
C GLU A 44 10.16 -6.01 14.04
N GLU A 45 10.93 -6.68 14.90
CA GLU A 45 11.00 -8.14 14.98
C GLU A 45 9.64 -8.75 15.36
N ASP A 46 8.95 -8.18 16.35
CA ASP A 46 7.61 -8.63 16.75
C ASP A 46 6.58 -8.46 15.63
N ALA A 47 6.66 -7.36 14.86
CA ALA A 47 5.78 -7.13 13.71
C ALA A 47 6.07 -8.10 12.54
N ALA A 48 7.34 -8.48 12.35
CA ALA A 48 7.75 -9.46 11.35
C ALA A 48 7.31 -10.88 11.74
N ASP A 49 7.45 -11.24 13.02
CA ASP A 49 7.15 -12.58 13.54
C ASP A 49 5.66 -12.79 13.83
N CYS A 50 4.87 -11.72 14.00
CA CYS A 50 3.44 -11.78 14.35
C CYS A 50 2.62 -12.75 13.50
N CYS A 51 2.96 -12.88 12.21
CA CYS A 51 2.29 -13.80 11.27
C CYS A 51 3.30 -14.56 10.39
N ALA A 52 4.54 -14.78 10.87
CA ALA A 52 5.61 -15.40 10.08
C ALA A 52 5.36 -16.88 9.73
N GLU A 53 4.38 -17.55 10.34
CA GLU A 53 4.10 -18.97 10.08
C GLU A 53 3.28 -19.26 8.81
N ASP A 54 2.88 -18.24 8.03
CA ASP A 54 2.39 -18.42 6.66
C ASP A 54 3.52 -18.35 5.62
N GLU A 55 4.71 -18.84 5.96
CA GLU A 55 5.76 -19.25 5.00
C GLU A 55 5.26 -20.42 4.15
N GLY A 56 4.39 -20.13 3.19
CA GLY A 56 3.81 -21.14 2.33
C GLY A 56 2.87 -20.66 1.25
N ASN A 57 2.67 -19.35 1.07
CA ASN A 57 2.02 -18.84 -0.13
C ASN A 57 3.00 -18.01 -0.97
N ASP A 58 4.11 -18.67 -1.35
CA ASP A 58 4.88 -18.41 -2.57
C ASP A 58 4.02 -18.54 -3.87
N ASP A 59 2.69 -18.54 -3.75
CA ASP A 59 1.71 -18.48 -4.83
C ASP A 59 1.51 -17.05 -5.38
N LEU A 60 2.30 -16.05 -4.96
CA LEU A 60 2.50 -14.86 -5.80
C LEU A 60 3.19 -15.22 -7.13
N ALA A 61 3.88 -16.37 -7.17
CA ALA A 61 4.31 -17.05 -8.39
C ALA A 61 3.37 -18.18 -8.85
N SER A 62 2.26 -18.45 -8.16
CA SER A 62 1.08 -19.06 -8.79
C SER A 62 0.39 -17.99 -9.63
N ILE A 63 1.13 -17.61 -10.68
CA ILE A 63 0.68 -17.20 -12.00
C ILE A 63 -0.83 -17.27 -12.04
N ALA A 64 -1.49 -16.11 -12.02
CA ALA A 64 -2.92 -15.93 -12.14
C ALA A 64 -3.52 -17.07 -12.98
N ARG A 65 -4.06 -18.10 -12.30
CA ARG A 65 -4.45 -19.33 -12.97
C ARG A 65 -5.62 -18.98 -13.87
N ALA A 66 -5.57 -19.43 -15.12
CA ALA A 66 -6.62 -19.13 -16.07
C ALA A 66 -7.88 -19.91 -15.68
N CYS A 67 -8.84 -19.25 -15.04
CA CYS A 67 -10.11 -19.87 -14.71
C CYS A 67 -11.13 -19.70 -15.85
N CYS A 68 -12.06 -20.64 -16.00
CA CYS A 68 -13.21 -20.46 -16.89
C CYS A 68 -14.24 -19.48 -16.28
N PRO A 69 -14.71 -18.46 -17.01
CA PRO A 69 -15.65 -17.47 -16.47
C PRO A 69 -17.02 -18.04 -16.05
N SER A 70 -17.42 -19.20 -16.59
CA SER A 70 -18.75 -19.76 -16.30
C SER A 70 -18.75 -20.78 -15.17
N CYS A 71 -17.68 -21.58 -15.04
CA CYS A 71 -17.64 -22.71 -14.12
C CYS A 71 -16.45 -22.66 -13.15
N SER A 72 -15.60 -21.64 -13.26
CA SER A 72 -14.42 -21.41 -12.42
C SER A 72 -13.39 -22.54 -12.42
N THR A 73 -13.48 -23.49 -13.36
CA THR A 73 -12.48 -24.55 -13.52
C THR A 73 -11.14 -23.93 -13.92
N GLN A 74 -10.04 -24.39 -13.31
CA GLN A 74 -8.70 -23.89 -13.57
C GLN A 74 -8.06 -24.58 -14.77
N TYR A 75 -7.34 -23.79 -15.56
CA TYR A 75 -6.63 -24.22 -16.75
C TYR A 75 -5.22 -23.62 -16.80
N GLU A 76 -4.36 -24.23 -17.61
CA GLU A 76 -3.00 -23.75 -17.85
C GLU A 76 -2.97 -22.48 -18.71
N THR A 77 -3.95 -22.27 -19.59
CA THR A 77 -4.00 -21.14 -20.53
C THR A 77 -5.37 -20.46 -20.57
N TYR A 78 -5.38 -19.15 -20.83
CA TYR A 78 -6.62 -18.39 -20.98
C TYR A 78 -7.47 -18.87 -22.15
N GLU A 79 -6.83 -19.32 -23.24
CA GLU A 79 -7.53 -19.90 -24.40
C GLU A 79 -8.33 -21.15 -24.01
N SER A 80 -7.71 -22.08 -23.27
CA SER A 80 -8.40 -23.30 -22.83
C SER A 80 -9.48 -23.00 -21.80
N ALA A 81 -9.26 -22.00 -20.94
CA ALA A 81 -10.26 -21.54 -19.98
C ALA A 81 -11.53 -20.96 -20.64
N VAL A 82 -11.35 -20.14 -21.68
CA VAL A 82 -12.48 -19.58 -22.45
C VAL A 82 -13.16 -20.69 -23.26
N ASP A 83 -12.41 -21.59 -23.86
CA ASP A 83 -12.96 -22.68 -24.68
C ASP A 83 -13.76 -23.73 -23.90
N CYS A 84 -13.64 -23.82 -22.58
CA CYS A 84 -14.38 -24.79 -21.77
C CYS A 84 -15.91 -24.64 -21.88
N CYS A 85 -16.43 -23.45 -21.57
CA CYS A 85 -17.88 -23.19 -21.56
C CYS A 85 -18.31 -22.07 -22.52
N MET A 86 -17.41 -21.16 -22.91
CA MET A 86 -17.82 -20.00 -23.72
C MET A 86 -18.10 -20.37 -25.17
N TRP A 87 -17.73 -21.56 -25.64
CA TRP A 87 -18.06 -22.02 -27.00
C TRP A 87 -19.57 -22.19 -27.23
N LEU A 88 -20.35 -22.32 -26.14
CA LEU A 88 -21.81 -22.42 -26.19
C LEU A 88 -22.47 -21.05 -26.45
N THR A 89 -21.82 -19.95 -26.06
CA THR A 89 -22.42 -18.62 -26.06
C THR A 89 -21.69 -17.62 -26.96
N HIS A 90 -20.44 -17.88 -27.32
CA HIS A 90 -19.57 -16.97 -28.06
C HIS A 90 -18.99 -17.63 -29.32
N SER A 91 -18.92 -16.85 -30.39
CA SER A 91 -18.23 -17.22 -31.62
C SER A 91 -16.72 -17.40 -31.39
N PRO A 92 -15.99 -18.09 -32.29
CA PRO A 92 -14.54 -18.26 -32.16
C PRO A 92 -13.77 -16.92 -32.06
N ALA A 93 -14.23 -15.88 -32.76
CA ALA A 93 -13.58 -14.57 -32.74
C ALA A 93 -13.77 -13.86 -31.38
N GLU A 94 -14.98 -13.90 -30.82
CA GLU A 94 -15.29 -13.33 -29.51
C GLU A 94 -14.53 -14.04 -28.39
N ARG A 95 -14.41 -15.37 -28.47
CA ARG A 95 -13.61 -16.15 -27.52
C ARG A 95 -12.15 -15.74 -27.52
N TRP A 96 -11.59 -15.48 -28.70
CA TRP A 96 -10.19 -15.06 -28.82
C TRP A 96 -9.95 -13.67 -28.22
N GLU A 97 -10.88 -12.73 -28.44
CA GLU A 97 -10.82 -11.42 -27.80
C GLU A 97 -10.98 -11.50 -26.29
N LEU A 98 -11.86 -12.38 -25.79
CA LEU A 98 -12.08 -12.59 -24.36
C LEU A 98 -10.83 -13.17 -23.68
N ALA A 99 -10.15 -14.13 -24.33
CA ALA A 99 -8.86 -14.64 -23.86
C ALA A 99 -7.79 -13.53 -23.84
N ARG A 100 -7.78 -12.62 -24.82
CA ARG A 100 -6.88 -11.45 -24.86
C ARG A 100 -7.15 -10.49 -23.71
N GLN A 101 -8.42 -10.23 -23.39
CA GLN A 101 -8.82 -9.39 -22.26
C GLN A 101 -8.42 -10.00 -20.92
N LEU A 102 -8.68 -11.30 -20.71
CA LEU A 102 -8.28 -12.01 -19.48
C LEU A 102 -6.75 -12.00 -19.30
N ARG A 103 -5.98 -12.15 -20.37
CA ARG A 103 -4.53 -12.03 -20.32
C ARG A 103 -4.06 -10.62 -19.93
N ALA A 104 -4.73 -9.59 -20.44
CA ALA A 104 -4.32 -8.20 -20.23
C ALA A 104 -4.70 -7.66 -18.84
N TYR A 105 -5.88 -8.02 -18.34
CA TYR A 105 -6.45 -7.43 -17.13
C TYR A 105 -6.60 -8.42 -15.97
N GLY A 106 -6.36 -9.72 -16.20
CA GLY A 106 -6.73 -10.76 -15.25
C GLY A 106 -8.24 -10.77 -14.98
N TYR A 107 -8.62 -11.35 -13.85
CA TYR A 107 -10.01 -11.38 -13.38
C TYR A 107 -10.46 -10.07 -12.69
N LEU A 108 -9.64 -9.01 -12.69
CA LEU A 108 -9.93 -7.75 -11.97
C LEU A 108 -11.16 -6.99 -12.50
N LEU A 109 -11.74 -7.40 -13.62
CA LEU A 109 -12.92 -6.79 -14.21
C LEU A 109 -14.22 -7.03 -13.42
N GLU A 110 -14.36 -8.16 -12.69
CA GLU A 110 -15.60 -8.40 -11.92
C GLU A 110 -15.73 -7.45 -10.72
N SER A 111 -14.63 -7.13 -10.03
CA SER A 111 -14.64 -6.17 -8.90
C SER A 111 -14.84 -4.72 -9.33
N ALA A 112 -14.36 -4.34 -10.53
CA ALA A 112 -14.52 -2.98 -11.04
C ALA A 112 -15.94 -2.72 -11.58
N LEU A 113 -16.58 -3.74 -12.18
CA LEU A 113 -17.94 -3.62 -12.69
C LEU A 113 -19.00 -3.82 -11.60
N ALA A 114 -18.75 -4.66 -10.60
CA ALA A 114 -19.69 -4.86 -9.49
C ALA A 114 -19.92 -3.58 -8.67
N ASN A 115 -18.88 -2.75 -8.47
CA ASN A 115 -19.03 -1.47 -7.77
C ASN A 115 -19.63 -0.34 -8.63
N ALA A 116 -19.54 -0.43 -9.96
CA ALA A 116 -20.09 0.59 -10.85
C ALA A 116 -21.63 0.51 -11.01
N VAL A 117 -22.23 -0.66 -10.74
CA VAL A 117 -23.69 -0.86 -10.90
C VAL A 117 -24.47 -0.47 -9.65
N VAL A 118 -23.85 -0.44 -8.46
CA VAL A 118 -24.56 -0.15 -7.20
C VAL A 118 -24.91 1.34 -7.04
N GLU A 119 -24.24 2.27 -7.73
CA GLU A 119 -24.52 3.71 -7.58
C GLU A 119 -25.69 4.25 -8.42
N GLN A 120 -26.33 3.46 -9.30
CA GLN A 120 -27.40 3.98 -10.17
C GLN A 120 -28.84 3.78 -9.66
N ASP A 121 -29.07 2.99 -8.61
CA ASP A 121 -30.42 2.81 -8.03
C ASP A 121 -30.66 3.66 -6.76
N GLY A 122 -30.06 4.85 -6.72
CA GLY A 122 -30.45 5.92 -5.81
C GLY A 122 -31.80 6.52 -6.20
N VAL A 123 -32.87 5.76 -5.98
CA VAL A 123 -34.26 6.22 -6.08
C VAL A 123 -34.46 7.38 -5.10
N LEU A 124 -34.51 8.59 -5.65
CA LEU A 124 -35.05 9.78 -4.99
C LEU A 124 -36.54 9.54 -4.69
N LEU A 125 -36.86 9.28 -3.42
CA LEU A 125 -38.18 9.48 -2.85
C LEU A 125 -38.25 10.86 -2.19
#